data_AF-J0N1Z8-F1
#
_entry.id   AF-J0N1Z8-F1
#
_cell.length_a   1.000
_cell.length_b   1.000
_cell.length_c   1.000
_cell.angle_alpha   90.00
_cell.angle_beta   90.00
_cell.angle_gamma   90.00
#
_symmetry.space_group_name_H-M   'P 1'
#
loop_
_entity.id
_entity.type
_entity.pdbx_description
1 polymer ?
#
loop_
_entity_poly.entity_id
_entity_poly.type
_entity_poly.pdbx_seq_one_letter_code
_entity_poly.pdbx_strand_id
1 'polypeptide(L)'
;MKVERDGEVIRYQDDQENIAGVIAPLVAVQTIDEEMLDHYWEYCTGIIKPGGHSIQDAIKWLEENWDLEPLSFDDRQMTVQRANIAANKFPDQYGTPDIFQEMEDEEVEQRIREGHIRQKAAEETTDEQLGIRLRGYHIPYTVRNQSFYDEGYAEFEKRMSEHRRWMQKNHPDHSTPPLPSADREKRKANAYLFIEETQAHIFGSGVGAEPLCRKLGKYIGISKEDIETRSHRFMGYVHCMAEEGELPTLQEFCATNSPDK
;
A
#
# COMPACT_ATOMS: atom_id res chain seq x y z
N MET A 1 -5.77 10.71 26.31
CA MET A 1 -5.29 11.02 24.95
C MET A 1 -5.19 12.52 24.89
N LYS A 2 -4.05 13.03 24.46
CA LYS A 2 -3.77 14.46 24.37
C LYS A 2 -3.31 14.77 22.96
N VAL A 3 -3.89 15.79 22.33
CA VAL A 3 -3.45 16.28 21.01
C VAL A 3 -2.54 17.49 21.17
N GLU A 4 -1.46 17.54 20.38
CA GLU A 4 -0.55 18.67 20.26
C GLU A 4 -0.41 19.04 18.78
N ARG A 5 -0.66 20.31 18.45
CA ARG A 5 -0.45 20.84 17.10
C ARG A 5 0.86 21.58 16.97
N ASP A 6 1.48 21.37 15.81
CA ASP A 6 2.69 22.04 15.38
C ASP A 6 2.55 22.36 13.88
N GLY A 7 1.91 23.49 13.59
CA GLY A 7 1.45 23.83 12.24
C GLY A 7 0.36 22.87 11.75
N GLU A 8 0.58 22.23 10.59
CA GLU A 8 -0.33 21.23 10.00
C GLU A 8 -0.10 19.81 10.54
N VAL A 9 0.94 19.62 11.38
CA VAL A 9 1.26 18.32 11.98
C VAL A 9 0.54 18.20 13.32
N ILE A 10 -0.20 17.11 13.48
CA ILE A 10 -0.93 16.78 14.71
C ILE A 10 -0.24 15.57 15.35
N ARG A 11 0.22 15.72 16.59
CA ARG A 11 0.76 14.63 17.40
C ARG A 11 -0.26 14.27 18.45
N TYR A 12 -0.50 12.99 18.67
CA TYR A 12 -1.35 12.56 19.78
C TYR A 12 -0.63 11.56 20.66
N GLN A 13 -0.85 11.73 21.97
CA GLN A 13 -0.28 10.90 23.02
C GLN A 13 -1.34 9.97 23.59
N ASP A 14 -0.96 8.75 23.97
CA ASP A 14 -1.84 7.84 24.70
C ASP A 14 -2.11 8.35 26.13
N ASP A 15 -2.91 7.59 26.90
CA ASP A 15 -3.23 7.93 28.29
C ASP A 15 -2.00 7.85 29.24
N GLN A 16 -0.83 7.40 28.75
CA GLN A 16 0.45 7.34 29.47
C GLN A 16 1.44 8.40 28.98
N GLU A 17 0.99 9.38 28.20
CA GLU A 17 1.81 10.45 27.60
C GLU A 17 2.88 9.96 26.60
N ASN A 18 2.81 8.71 26.13
CA ASN A 18 3.67 8.24 25.05
C ASN A 18 3.13 8.73 23.71
N ILE A 19 4.01 9.11 22.77
CA ILE A 19 3.59 9.42 21.41
C ILE A 19 2.92 8.18 20.80
N ALA A 20 1.61 8.29 20.58
CA ALA A 20 0.79 7.21 20.03
C ALA A 20 0.67 7.33 18.51
N GLY A 21 0.81 8.54 17.95
CA GLY A 21 0.87 8.74 16.51
C GLY A 21 1.16 10.18 16.09
N VAL A 22 1.41 10.33 14.79
CA VAL A 22 1.64 11.61 14.12
C VAL A 22 0.81 11.62 12.85
N ILE A 23 -0.06 12.62 12.71
CA ILE A 23 -0.81 12.93 11.50
C ILE A 23 -0.10 14.12 10.84
N ALA A 24 0.26 13.96 9.58
CA ALA A 24 0.91 15.00 8.78
C ALA A 24 0.09 15.26 7.51
N PRO A 25 0.14 16.49 6.95
CA PRO A 25 -0.50 16.78 5.67
C PRO A 25 -0.05 15.77 4.61
N LEU A 26 -1.02 15.19 3.90
CA LEU A 26 -0.73 14.41 2.71
C LEU A 26 -0.05 15.35 1.71
N VAL A 27 1.09 14.94 1.15
CA VAL A 27 1.71 15.65 0.03
C VAL A 27 0.63 15.81 -1.03
N ALA A 28 0.35 17.06 -1.44
CA ALA A 28 -0.63 17.34 -2.48
C ALA A 28 -0.35 16.42 -3.68
N VAL A 29 -1.24 15.45 -3.89
CA VAL A 29 -1.21 14.60 -5.08
C VAL A 29 -1.44 15.55 -6.24
N GLN A 30 -0.53 15.55 -7.21
CA GLN A 30 -0.76 16.32 -8.43
C GLN A 30 -2.13 15.90 -8.98
N THR A 31 -3.02 16.86 -9.16
CA THR A 31 -4.28 16.62 -9.86
C THR A 31 -3.93 16.16 -11.26
N ILE A 32 -4.22 14.90 -11.54
CA ILE A 32 -4.10 14.32 -12.87
C ILE A 32 -5.35 14.76 -13.63
N ASP A 33 -5.14 15.29 -14.84
CA ASP A 33 -6.22 15.60 -15.76
C ASP A 33 -6.98 14.30 -16.13
N GLU A 34 -8.30 14.29 -15.93
CA GLU A 34 -9.13 13.10 -16.14
C GLU A 34 -9.10 12.61 -17.59
N GLU A 35 -9.04 13.52 -18.58
CA GLU A 35 -8.94 13.14 -20.00
C GLU A 35 -7.59 12.47 -20.29
N MET A 36 -6.50 13.00 -19.71
CA MET A 36 -5.18 12.38 -19.83
C MET A 36 -5.10 11.00 -19.17
N LEU A 37 -5.79 10.84 -18.03
CA LEU A 37 -5.90 9.55 -17.36
C LEU A 37 -6.66 8.55 -18.23
N ASP A 38 -7.75 8.97 -18.85
CA ASP A 38 -8.52 8.13 -19.77
C ASP A 38 -7.71 7.75 -21.02
N HIS A 39 -6.98 8.70 -21.62
CA HIS A 39 -6.07 8.42 -22.73
C HIS A 39 -4.98 7.41 -22.34
N TYR A 40 -4.44 7.51 -21.13
CA TYR A 40 -3.47 6.54 -20.63
C TYR A 40 -4.08 5.14 -20.51
N TRP A 41 -5.31 5.03 -19.99
CA TRP A 41 -6.01 3.75 -19.93
C TRP A 41 -6.33 3.17 -21.32
N GLU A 42 -6.74 3.99 -22.27
CA GLU A 42 -6.92 3.57 -23.66
C GLU A 42 -5.62 3.08 -24.29
N TYR A 43 -4.52 3.80 -24.07
CA TYR A 43 -3.19 3.37 -24.49
C TYR A 43 -2.82 2.00 -23.92
N CYS A 44 -3.00 1.80 -22.61
CA CYS A 44 -2.69 0.53 -21.95
C CYS A 44 -3.57 -0.63 -22.46
N THR A 45 -4.88 -0.41 -22.64
CA THR A 45 -5.78 -1.44 -23.16
C THR A 45 -5.44 -1.86 -24.60
N GLY A 46 -4.88 -0.96 -25.42
CA GLY A 46 -4.40 -1.27 -26.77
C GLY A 46 -3.12 -2.11 -26.84
N ILE A 47 -2.34 -2.18 -25.76
CA ILE A 47 -1.05 -2.88 -25.71
C ILE A 47 -1.19 -4.22 -24.98
N ILE A 48 -1.92 -4.22 -23.87
CA ILE A 48 -1.98 -5.37 -22.97
C ILE A 48 -2.78 -6.49 -23.62
N LYS A 49 -2.23 -7.70 -23.56
CA LYS A 49 -2.90 -8.92 -24.01
C LYS A 49 -3.46 -9.67 -22.82
N PRO A 50 -4.68 -10.24 -22.93
CA PRO A 50 -5.19 -11.12 -21.89
C PRO A 50 -4.29 -12.36 -21.80
N GLY A 51 -4.01 -12.76 -20.57
CA GLY A 51 -3.10 -13.84 -20.27
C GLY A 51 -2.91 -13.86 -18.77
N GLY A 52 -3.41 -14.91 -18.12
CA GLY A 52 -3.35 -15.01 -16.68
C GLY A 52 -3.36 -16.45 -16.21
N HIS A 53 -2.68 -16.67 -15.09
CA HIS A 53 -2.64 -17.94 -14.39
C HIS A 53 -3.76 -17.97 -13.35
N SER A 54 -4.18 -19.17 -12.96
CA SER A 54 -5.10 -19.28 -11.82
C SER A 54 -4.39 -18.81 -10.54
N ILE A 55 -5.18 -18.36 -9.55
CA ILE A 55 -4.61 -17.97 -8.26
C ILE A 55 -3.85 -19.13 -7.60
N GLN A 56 -4.29 -20.37 -7.81
CA GLN A 56 -3.63 -21.56 -7.27
C GLN A 56 -2.31 -21.85 -7.97
N ASP A 57 -2.23 -21.65 -9.29
CA ASP A 57 -0.97 -21.76 -10.03
C ASP A 57 0.01 -20.67 -9.59
N ALA A 58 -0.47 -19.46 -9.33
CA ALA A 58 0.35 -18.36 -8.85
C ALA A 58 0.87 -18.59 -7.43
N ILE A 59 0.05 -19.11 -6.52
CA ILE A 59 0.48 -19.53 -5.18
C ILE A 59 1.54 -20.62 -5.27
N LYS A 60 1.30 -21.64 -6.10
CA LYS A 60 2.27 -22.72 -6.30
C LYS A 60 3.59 -22.20 -6.87
N TRP A 61 3.53 -21.37 -7.91
CA TRP A 61 4.69 -20.73 -8.50
C TRP A 61 5.46 -19.92 -7.45
N LEU A 62 4.76 -19.14 -6.64
CA LEU A 62 5.33 -18.35 -5.56
C LEU A 62 6.10 -19.23 -4.54
N GLU A 63 5.47 -20.30 -4.04
CA GLU A 63 6.05 -21.22 -3.05
C GLU A 63 7.21 -22.06 -3.60
N GLU A 64 7.20 -22.39 -4.89
CA GLU A 64 8.30 -23.11 -5.55
C GLU A 64 9.52 -22.21 -5.76
N ASN A 65 9.27 -20.93 -6.00
CA ASN A 65 10.30 -20.01 -6.39
C ASN A 65 10.97 -19.36 -5.17
N TRP A 66 10.25 -18.90 -4.14
CA TRP A 66 10.84 -18.09 -3.06
C TRP A 66 10.65 -18.71 -1.67
N ASP A 67 11.47 -18.27 -0.71
CA ASP A 67 11.36 -18.75 0.67
C ASP A 67 10.24 -17.99 1.36
N LEU A 68 9.17 -18.67 1.78
CA LEU A 68 8.01 -18.05 2.41
C LEU A 68 7.55 -18.86 3.61
N GLU A 69 7.14 -18.15 4.65
CA GLU A 69 6.63 -18.73 5.89
C GLU A 69 5.13 -18.43 5.99
N PRO A 70 4.23 -19.42 5.80
CA PRO A 70 2.80 -19.18 5.91
C PRO A 70 2.42 -18.65 7.30
N LEU A 71 1.58 -17.62 7.33
CA LEU A 71 1.03 -17.08 8.56
C LEU A 71 -0.13 -17.94 9.05
N SER A 72 -0.24 -18.07 10.38
CA SER A 72 -1.45 -18.65 10.98
C SER A 72 -2.61 -17.67 10.88
N PHE A 73 -3.85 -18.18 10.97
CA PHE A 73 -5.06 -17.36 10.91
C PHE A 73 -5.10 -16.28 12.01
N ASP A 74 -4.62 -16.62 13.21
CA ASP A 74 -4.57 -15.74 14.39
C ASP A 74 -3.30 -14.85 14.42
N ASP A 75 -2.48 -14.87 13.36
CA ASP A 75 -1.33 -13.97 13.29
C ASP A 75 -1.80 -12.51 13.34
N ARG A 76 -1.04 -11.67 14.05
CA ARG A 76 -1.36 -10.24 14.21
C ARG A 76 -1.49 -9.55 12.86
N GLN A 77 -0.60 -9.85 11.92
CA GLN A 77 -0.62 -9.21 10.60
C GLN A 77 -1.80 -9.68 9.76
N MET A 78 -2.20 -10.95 9.88
CA MET A 78 -3.45 -11.44 9.29
C MET A 78 -4.67 -10.71 9.86
N THR A 79 -4.69 -10.48 11.16
CA THR A 79 -5.78 -9.76 11.85
C THR A 79 -5.87 -8.30 11.37
N VAL A 80 -4.73 -7.61 11.31
CA VAL A 80 -4.66 -6.23 10.79
C VAL A 80 -5.11 -6.17 9.33
N GLN A 81 -4.69 -7.13 8.49
CA GLN A 81 -5.09 -7.12 7.09
C GLN A 81 -6.58 -7.41 6.90
N ARG A 82 -7.17 -8.34 7.67
CA ARG A 82 -8.63 -8.55 7.69
C ARG A 82 -9.37 -7.28 8.09
N ALA A 83 -8.90 -6.58 9.12
CA ALA A 83 -9.48 -5.32 9.56
C ALA A 83 -9.45 -4.25 8.45
N ASN A 84 -8.33 -4.13 7.73
CA ASN A 84 -8.21 -3.21 6.59
C ASN A 84 -9.20 -3.55 5.46
N ILE A 85 -9.35 -4.83 5.13
CA ILE A 85 -10.32 -5.28 4.12
C ILE A 85 -11.74 -5.00 4.61
N ALA A 86 -12.04 -5.25 5.89
CA ALA A 86 -13.34 -4.99 6.49
C ALA A 86 -13.70 -3.50 6.45
N ALA A 87 -12.77 -2.61 6.82
CA ALA A 87 -12.97 -1.17 6.77
C ALA A 87 -13.27 -0.65 5.36
N ASN A 88 -12.56 -1.18 4.35
CA ASN A 88 -12.81 -0.83 2.95
C ASN A 88 -14.13 -1.38 2.42
N LYS A 89 -14.53 -2.58 2.85
CA LYS A 89 -15.75 -3.24 2.37
C LYS A 89 -17.02 -2.71 3.04
N PHE A 90 -16.92 -2.31 4.30
CA PHE A 90 -18.03 -1.85 5.13
C PHE A 90 -17.72 -0.46 5.75
N PRO A 91 -17.52 0.58 4.91
CA PRO A 91 -17.15 1.91 5.40
C PRO A 91 -18.24 2.54 6.28
N ASP A 92 -19.52 2.19 6.08
CA ASP A 92 -20.62 2.64 6.94
C ASP A 92 -20.52 2.09 8.38
N GLN A 93 -19.89 0.92 8.55
CA GLN A 93 -19.75 0.25 9.83
C GLN A 93 -18.46 0.66 10.56
N TYR A 94 -17.35 0.80 9.82
CA TYR A 94 -16.02 1.03 10.38
C TYR A 94 -15.47 2.44 10.15
N GLY A 95 -16.21 3.27 9.40
CA GLY A 95 -15.83 4.63 9.06
C GLY A 95 -14.87 4.71 7.87
N THR A 96 -14.74 5.92 7.34
CA THR A 96 -13.72 6.32 6.36
C THR A 96 -12.57 7.03 7.06
N PRO A 97 -11.36 7.11 6.44
CA PRO A 97 -10.28 7.95 6.96
C PRO A 97 -10.75 9.40 7.20
N ASP A 98 -10.51 9.93 8.39
CA ASP A 98 -10.89 11.29 8.76
C ASP A 98 -9.87 12.32 8.24
N ILE A 99 -10.33 13.51 7.83
CA ILE A 99 -9.48 14.65 7.49
C ILE A 99 -9.39 15.57 8.71
N PHE A 100 -8.28 15.47 9.45
CA PHE A 100 -8.13 16.13 10.75
C PHE A 100 -7.71 17.61 10.68
N GLN A 101 -7.34 18.10 9.50
CA GLN A 101 -6.73 19.43 9.33
C GLN A 101 -7.68 20.57 9.71
N GLU A 102 -8.99 20.40 9.51
CA GLU A 102 -10.01 21.43 9.73
C GLU A 102 -10.76 21.27 11.06
N MET A 103 -10.44 20.25 11.86
CA MET A 103 -11.13 19.93 13.11
C MET A 103 -10.48 20.63 14.31
N GLU A 104 -11.27 20.94 15.34
CA GLU A 104 -10.75 21.38 16.65
C GLU A 104 -10.10 20.21 17.42
N ASP A 105 -9.21 20.50 18.37
CA ASP A 105 -8.44 19.46 19.07
C ASP A 105 -9.32 18.45 19.83
N GLU A 106 -10.37 18.92 20.51
CA GLU A 106 -11.31 18.01 21.17
C GLU A 106 -12.04 17.09 20.18
N GLU A 107 -12.36 17.60 18.99
CA GLU A 107 -12.97 16.80 17.91
C GLU A 107 -11.98 15.76 17.36
N VAL A 108 -10.71 16.15 17.17
CA VAL A 108 -9.65 15.23 16.76
C VAL A 108 -9.47 14.12 17.80
N GLU A 109 -9.42 14.44 19.10
CA GLU A 109 -9.31 13.45 20.16
C GLU A 109 -10.48 12.47 20.15
N GLN A 110 -11.70 12.98 20.02
CA GLN A 110 -12.89 12.13 19.93
C GLN A 110 -12.82 11.22 18.71
N ARG A 111 -12.46 11.75 17.54
CA ARG A 111 -12.33 10.97 16.29
C ARG A 111 -11.28 9.89 16.36
N ILE A 112 -10.12 10.15 16.98
CA ILE A 112 -9.09 9.12 17.18
C ILE A 112 -9.60 8.02 18.11
N ARG A 113 -10.30 8.36 19.20
CA ARG A 113 -10.89 7.36 20.11
C ARG A 113 -11.94 6.50 19.39
N GLU A 114 -12.84 7.13 18.63
CA GLU A 114 -13.85 6.44 17.82
C GLU A 114 -13.17 5.55 16.76
N GLY A 115 -12.12 6.05 16.11
CA GLY A 115 -11.27 5.29 15.19
C GLY A 115 -10.69 4.03 15.83
N HIS A 116 -10.12 4.12 17.02
CA HIS A 116 -9.60 2.95 17.74
C HIS A 116 -10.69 1.94 18.09
N ILE A 117 -11.90 2.38 18.45
CA ILE A 117 -13.03 1.48 18.72
C ILE A 117 -13.44 0.76 17.43
N ARG A 118 -13.59 1.50 16.33
CA ARG A 118 -13.96 0.95 15.01
C ARG A 118 -12.89 -0.03 14.50
N GLN A 119 -11.61 0.30 14.67
CA GLN A 119 -10.49 -0.57 14.31
C GLN A 119 -10.53 -1.89 15.08
N LYS A 120 -10.74 -1.85 16.40
CA LYS A 120 -10.89 -3.08 17.20
C LYS A 120 -12.07 -3.95 16.74
N ALA A 121 -13.20 -3.32 16.42
CA ALA A 121 -14.35 -4.04 15.88
C ALA A 121 -14.03 -4.68 14.51
N ALA A 122 -13.26 -3.97 13.66
CA ALA A 122 -12.82 -4.52 12.37
C ALA A 122 -11.85 -5.70 12.54
N GLU A 123 -10.96 -5.69 13.55
CA GLU A 123 -10.04 -6.79 13.88
C GLU A 123 -10.76 -8.08 14.30
N GLU A 124 -11.98 -7.97 14.83
CA GLU A 124 -12.84 -9.11 15.16
C GLU A 124 -13.54 -9.73 13.93
N THR A 125 -13.42 -9.12 12.74
CA THR A 125 -14.08 -9.62 11.53
C THR A 125 -13.38 -10.85 10.96
N THR A 126 -14.16 -11.88 10.60
CA THR A 126 -13.66 -13.12 10.00
C THR A 126 -13.75 -13.12 8.47
N ASP A 127 -13.01 -14.04 7.84
CA ASP A 127 -13.05 -14.27 6.39
C ASP A 127 -14.47 -14.62 5.91
N GLU A 128 -15.25 -15.38 6.68
CA GLU A 128 -16.63 -15.75 6.35
C GLU A 128 -17.56 -14.55 6.34
N GLN A 129 -17.42 -13.64 7.32
CA GLN A 129 -18.20 -12.40 7.36
C GLN A 129 -17.85 -11.49 6.19
N LEU A 130 -16.58 -11.51 5.77
CA LEU A 130 -16.11 -10.81 4.59
C LEU A 130 -16.44 -11.55 3.29
N GLY A 131 -16.82 -12.83 3.33
CA GLY A 131 -17.00 -13.65 2.14
C GLY A 131 -15.72 -13.74 1.29
N ILE A 132 -14.56 -13.79 1.94
CA ILE A 132 -13.24 -13.88 1.28
C ILE A 132 -12.49 -15.13 1.72
N ARG A 133 -11.33 -15.35 1.12
CA ARG A 133 -10.32 -16.28 1.63
C ARG A 133 -8.98 -15.56 1.63
N LEU A 134 -8.44 -15.28 2.79
CA LEU A 134 -7.17 -14.59 2.94
C LEU A 134 -6.05 -15.56 3.27
N ARG A 135 -4.94 -15.44 2.53
CA ARG A 135 -3.69 -16.12 2.81
C ARG A 135 -2.60 -15.11 3.09
N GLY A 136 -1.75 -15.36 4.07
CA GLY A 136 -0.60 -14.51 4.40
C GLY A 136 0.69 -15.29 4.47
N TYR A 137 1.79 -14.61 4.14
CA TYR A 137 3.15 -15.12 4.26
C TYR A 137 4.04 -14.07 4.90
N HIS A 138 4.89 -14.49 5.83
CA HIS A 138 6.10 -13.77 6.17
C HIS A 138 7.18 -14.06 5.11
N ILE A 139 7.90 -13.02 4.71
CA ILE A 139 8.97 -13.09 3.70
C ILE A 139 10.31 -12.98 4.41
N PRO A 140 10.96 -14.09 4.81
CA PRO A 140 12.23 -14.02 5.51
C PRO A 140 13.35 -13.42 4.65
N TYR A 141 14.31 -12.74 5.28
CA TYR A 141 15.53 -12.29 4.60
C TYR A 141 16.49 -13.47 4.41
N THR A 142 16.38 -14.14 3.26
CA THR A 142 17.26 -15.24 2.83
C THR A 142 18.04 -14.86 1.57
N VAL A 143 19.02 -15.68 1.18
CA VAL A 143 19.74 -15.52 -0.09
C VAL A 143 18.78 -15.55 -1.28
N ARG A 144 17.74 -16.40 -1.21
CA ARG A 144 16.75 -16.55 -2.28
C ARG A 144 15.84 -15.34 -2.45
N ASN A 145 15.57 -14.64 -1.34
CA ASN A 145 14.71 -13.46 -1.31
C ASN A 145 15.48 -12.14 -1.37
N GLN A 146 16.81 -12.18 -1.37
CA GLN A 146 17.67 -11.01 -1.22
C GLN A 146 17.38 -9.92 -2.26
N SER A 147 17.09 -10.31 -3.50
CA SER A 147 16.80 -9.37 -4.59
C SER A 147 15.61 -8.46 -4.29
N PHE A 148 14.54 -8.96 -3.65
CA PHE A 148 13.37 -8.13 -3.33
C PHE A 148 13.69 -7.12 -2.25
N TYR A 149 14.53 -7.50 -1.30
CA TYR A 149 14.98 -6.57 -0.27
C TYR A 149 15.89 -5.50 -0.85
N ASP A 150 16.84 -5.86 -1.71
CA ASP A 150 17.76 -4.91 -2.32
C ASP A 150 17.00 -3.90 -3.22
N GLU A 151 16.06 -4.38 -4.03
CA GLU A 151 15.15 -3.57 -4.85
C GLU A 151 14.26 -2.66 -3.99
N GLY A 152 13.57 -3.24 -2.99
CA GLY A 152 12.69 -2.50 -2.09
C GLY A 152 13.43 -1.43 -1.29
N TYR A 153 14.67 -1.69 -0.86
CA TYR A 153 15.48 -0.69 -0.16
C TYR A 153 15.87 0.46 -1.07
N ALA A 154 16.25 0.17 -2.32
CA ALA A 154 16.58 1.21 -3.28
C ALA A 154 15.37 2.14 -3.54
N GLU A 155 14.19 1.57 -3.71
CA GLU A 155 12.92 2.31 -3.88
C GLU A 155 12.55 3.12 -2.64
N PHE A 156 12.63 2.50 -1.47
CA PHE A 156 12.36 3.16 -0.20
C PHE A 156 13.30 4.35 0.00
N GLU A 157 14.60 4.20 -0.29
CA GLU A 157 15.57 5.28 -0.16
C GLU A 157 15.33 6.43 -1.14
N LYS A 158 14.94 6.11 -2.38
CA LYS A 158 14.52 7.11 -3.37
C LYS A 158 13.31 7.90 -2.86
N ARG A 159 12.23 7.21 -2.47
CA ARG A 159 11.00 7.81 -1.91
C ARG A 159 11.29 8.66 -0.68
N MET A 160 12.07 8.14 0.26
CA MET A 160 12.44 8.89 1.47
C MET A 160 13.35 10.07 1.15
N SER A 161 14.22 9.98 0.14
CA SER A 161 15.01 11.13 -0.30
C SER A 161 14.15 12.23 -0.91
N GLU A 162 13.15 11.88 -1.71
CA GLU A 162 12.22 12.83 -2.33
C GLU A 162 11.33 13.47 -1.27
N HIS A 163 10.77 12.67 -0.37
CA HIS A 163 10.00 13.15 0.78
C HIS A 163 10.84 14.10 1.65
N ARG A 164 12.10 13.76 1.95
CA ARG A 164 13.00 14.66 2.69
C ARG A 164 13.25 15.98 1.97
N ARG A 165 13.49 15.95 0.65
CA ARG A 165 13.66 17.17 -0.15
C ARG A 165 12.41 18.05 -0.12
N TRP A 166 11.23 17.43 -0.23
CA TRP A 166 9.96 18.12 -0.12
C TRP A 166 9.74 18.71 1.28
N MET A 167 9.99 17.94 2.34
CA MET A 167 9.91 18.42 3.74
C MET A 167 10.87 19.58 3.99
N GLN A 168 12.11 19.49 3.53
CA GLN A 168 13.09 20.57 3.69
C GLN A 168 12.68 21.84 2.94
N LYS A 169 12.00 21.71 1.79
CA LYS A 169 11.53 22.85 0.99
C LYS A 169 10.30 23.53 1.59
N ASN A 170 9.33 22.74 2.07
CA ASN A 170 8.02 23.26 2.47
C ASN A 170 7.87 23.40 4.00
N HIS A 171 8.65 22.65 4.77
CA HIS A 171 8.59 22.56 6.24
C HIS A 171 10.00 22.43 6.85
N PRO A 172 10.89 23.44 6.66
CA PRO A 172 12.31 23.35 7.02
C PRO A 172 12.56 23.10 8.51
N ASP A 173 11.69 23.61 9.38
CA ASP A 173 11.79 23.42 10.84
C ASP A 173 11.39 22.00 11.30
N HIS A 174 10.84 21.19 10.39
CA HIS A 174 10.33 19.84 10.65
C HIS A 174 11.05 18.76 9.83
N SER A 175 12.21 19.08 9.25
CA SER A 175 12.97 18.11 8.47
C SER A 175 13.40 16.92 9.34
N THR A 176 12.92 15.73 9.02
CA THR A 176 13.24 14.52 9.77
C THR A 176 14.68 14.08 9.42
N PRO A 177 15.54 13.79 10.42
CA PRO A 177 16.89 13.30 10.14
C PRO A 177 16.83 11.96 9.39
N PRO A 178 17.88 11.62 8.61
CA PRO A 178 17.93 10.35 7.91
C PRO A 178 17.80 9.18 8.90
N LEU A 179 16.99 8.19 8.50
CA LEU A 179 16.77 7.00 9.30
C LEU A 179 18.10 6.24 9.52
N PRO A 180 18.42 5.82 10.75
CA PRO A 180 19.64 5.06 11.04
C PRO A 180 19.74 3.76 10.23
N SER A 181 20.96 3.34 9.91
CA SER A 181 21.24 2.05 9.27
C SER A 181 20.75 0.86 10.11
N ALA A 182 20.70 0.97 11.44
CA ALA A 182 20.15 -0.04 12.33
C ALA A 182 18.66 -0.34 12.07
N ASP A 183 17.91 0.60 11.48
CA ASP A 183 16.53 0.37 11.09
C ASP A 183 16.41 -0.46 9.80
N ARG A 184 17.45 -0.54 8.96
CA ARG A 184 17.44 -1.47 7.81
C ARG A 184 17.38 -2.92 8.29
N GLU A 185 18.21 -3.33 9.24
CA GLU A 185 18.16 -4.72 9.73
C GLU A 185 16.82 -5.06 10.40
N LYS A 186 16.21 -4.11 11.14
CA LYS A 186 14.86 -4.31 11.69
C LYS A 186 13.77 -4.42 10.61
N ARG A 187 13.90 -3.68 9.51
CA ARG A 187 12.93 -3.72 8.39
C ARG A 187 13.03 -5.01 7.57
N LYS A 188 14.20 -5.68 7.58
CA LYS A 188 14.37 -7.01 6.98
C LYS A 188 13.55 -8.10 7.68
N ALA A 189 13.07 -7.86 8.90
CA ALA A 189 12.26 -8.80 9.65
C ALA A 189 10.74 -8.57 9.53
N ASN A 190 10.30 -7.55 8.78
CA ASN A 190 8.91 -7.11 8.75
C ASN A 190 8.39 -6.97 7.32
N ALA A 191 8.58 -8.00 6.49
CA ALA A 191 7.97 -8.05 5.16
C ALA A 191 6.93 -9.17 5.10
N TYR A 192 5.73 -8.82 4.64
CA TYR A 192 4.58 -9.71 4.59
C TYR A 192 3.86 -9.58 3.26
N LEU A 193 3.43 -10.71 2.72
CA LEU A 193 2.61 -10.81 1.52
C LEU A 193 1.23 -11.34 1.91
N PHE A 194 0.17 -10.75 1.38
CA PHE A 194 -1.20 -11.21 1.54
C PHE A 194 -1.85 -11.43 0.19
N ILE A 195 -2.59 -12.52 0.07
CA ILE A 195 -3.33 -12.91 -1.13
C ILE A 195 -4.79 -13.14 -0.72
N GLU A 196 -5.68 -12.29 -1.22
CA GLU A 196 -7.11 -12.51 -1.15
C GLU A 196 -7.51 -13.36 -2.37
N GLU A 197 -7.78 -14.65 -2.14
CA GLU A 197 -7.92 -15.65 -3.21
C GLU A 197 -9.22 -15.47 -4.02
N THR A 198 -10.26 -14.84 -3.48
CA THR A 198 -11.59 -14.76 -4.10
C THR A 198 -11.61 -13.78 -5.28
N GLN A 199 -10.87 -12.67 -5.17
CA GLN A 199 -10.74 -11.65 -6.21
C GLN A 199 -9.32 -11.59 -6.79
N ALA A 200 -8.42 -12.49 -6.36
CA ALA A 200 -7.02 -12.50 -6.75
C ALA A 200 -6.31 -11.16 -6.47
N HIS A 201 -6.62 -10.55 -5.33
CA HIS A 201 -6.00 -9.30 -4.90
C HIS A 201 -4.75 -9.58 -4.07
N ILE A 202 -3.65 -8.92 -4.40
CA ILE A 202 -2.35 -9.06 -3.73
C ILE A 202 -2.03 -7.79 -2.97
N PHE A 203 -1.52 -7.93 -1.75
CA PHE A 203 -1.04 -6.82 -0.92
C PHE A 203 0.32 -7.14 -0.32
N GLY A 204 1.17 -6.12 -0.22
CA GLY A 204 2.47 -6.23 0.43
C GLY A 204 2.59 -5.23 1.58
N SER A 205 3.20 -5.64 2.67
CA SER A 205 3.60 -4.76 3.76
C SER A 205 5.09 -4.93 4.04
N GLY A 206 5.81 -3.81 4.16
CA GLY A 206 7.25 -3.81 4.39
C GLY A 206 8.09 -3.83 3.12
N VAL A 207 9.39 -3.54 3.30
CA VAL A 207 10.32 -3.20 2.20
C VAL A 207 10.45 -4.32 1.16
N GLY A 208 10.55 -5.58 1.59
CA GLY A 208 10.72 -6.71 0.68
C GLY A 208 9.43 -7.19 0.00
N ALA A 209 8.26 -6.68 0.41
CA ALA A 209 6.98 -7.20 -0.08
C ALA A 209 6.54 -6.58 -1.41
N GLU A 210 6.74 -5.27 -1.59
CA GLU A 210 6.27 -4.54 -2.77
C GLU A 210 6.88 -5.08 -4.09
N PRO A 211 8.19 -5.36 -4.19
CA PRO A 211 8.76 -5.99 -5.39
C PRO A 211 8.20 -7.39 -5.65
N LEU A 212 7.94 -8.16 -4.60
CA LEU A 212 7.35 -9.48 -4.73
C LEU A 212 5.89 -9.41 -5.23
N CYS A 213 5.10 -8.47 -4.70
CA CYS A 213 3.74 -8.22 -5.16
C CYS A 213 3.70 -7.89 -6.65
N ARG A 214 4.63 -7.06 -7.15
CA ARG A 214 4.68 -6.72 -8.58
C ARG A 214 4.94 -7.95 -9.46
N LYS A 215 5.91 -8.79 -9.06
CA LYS A 215 6.22 -10.03 -9.80
C LYS A 215 5.06 -11.02 -9.78
N LEU A 216 4.40 -11.17 -8.63
CA LEU A 216 3.22 -12.02 -8.51
C LEU A 216 2.03 -11.47 -9.30
N GLY A 217 1.78 -10.16 -9.25
CA GLY A 217 0.72 -9.51 -10.02
C GLY A 217 0.90 -9.69 -11.53
N LYS A 218 2.14 -9.55 -12.01
CA LYS A 218 2.49 -9.86 -13.41
C LYS A 218 2.27 -11.34 -13.76
N TYR A 219 2.67 -12.24 -12.86
CA TYR A 219 2.51 -13.68 -13.09
C TYR A 219 1.03 -14.09 -13.13
N ILE A 220 0.21 -13.62 -12.17
CA ILE A 220 -1.25 -13.86 -12.17
C ILE A 220 -1.85 -13.36 -13.47
N GLY A 221 -1.41 -12.19 -13.94
CA GLY A 221 -1.90 -11.60 -15.18
C GLY A 221 -3.36 -11.15 -15.07
N ILE A 222 -3.97 -10.91 -16.23
CA ILE A 222 -5.32 -10.36 -16.31
C ILE A 222 -6.17 -11.07 -17.36
N SER A 223 -7.48 -11.11 -17.12
CA SER A 223 -8.45 -11.65 -18.05
C SER A 223 -8.84 -10.62 -19.11
N LYS A 224 -9.55 -11.08 -20.14
CA LYS A 224 -10.15 -10.18 -21.14
C LYS A 224 -11.21 -9.26 -20.52
N GLU A 225 -12.00 -9.78 -19.58
CA GLU A 225 -13.03 -9.01 -18.87
C GLU A 225 -12.41 -7.90 -18.02
N ASP A 226 -11.28 -8.16 -17.36
CA ASP A 226 -10.55 -7.14 -16.59
C ASP A 226 -10.14 -5.94 -17.46
N ILE A 227 -9.66 -6.21 -18.68
CA ILE A 227 -9.26 -5.17 -19.66
C ILE A 227 -10.48 -4.38 -20.11
N GLU A 228 -11.54 -5.08 -20.54
CA GLU A 228 -12.75 -4.46 -21.09
C GLU A 228 -13.49 -3.59 -20.05
N THR A 229 -13.48 -4.02 -18.78
CA THR A 229 -14.15 -3.31 -17.68
C THR A 229 -13.24 -2.33 -16.95
N ARG A 230 -11.94 -2.26 -17.31
CA ARG A 230 -10.90 -1.52 -16.58
C ARG A 230 -10.95 -1.82 -15.08
N SER A 231 -11.05 -3.10 -14.71
CA SER A 231 -11.21 -3.53 -13.32
C SER A 231 -10.03 -3.09 -12.43
N HIS A 232 -10.19 -3.14 -11.11
CA HIS A 232 -9.06 -2.88 -10.19
C HIS A 232 -7.87 -3.82 -10.45
N ARG A 233 -8.11 -5.05 -10.93
CA ARG A 233 -7.04 -5.98 -11.33
C ARG A 233 -6.30 -5.48 -12.56
N PHE A 234 -7.00 -4.91 -13.55
CA PHE A 234 -6.38 -4.26 -14.69
C PHE A 234 -5.49 -3.09 -14.24
N MET A 235 -6.00 -2.21 -13.38
CA MET A 235 -5.22 -1.08 -12.84
C MET A 235 -3.95 -1.55 -12.10
N GLY A 236 -4.10 -2.55 -11.23
CA GLY A 236 -2.97 -3.15 -10.51
C GLY A 236 -1.93 -3.79 -11.45
N TYR A 237 -2.39 -4.48 -12.50
CA TYR A 237 -1.51 -5.09 -13.50
C TYR A 237 -0.76 -4.04 -14.33
N VAL A 238 -1.43 -2.97 -14.78
CA VAL A 238 -0.79 -1.85 -15.46
C VAL A 238 0.29 -1.24 -14.59
N HIS A 239 -0.01 -1.01 -13.30
CA HIS A 239 0.99 -0.51 -12.35
C HIS A 239 2.21 -1.45 -12.27
N CYS A 240 2.00 -2.77 -12.14
CA CYS A 240 3.11 -3.72 -12.10
C CYS A 240 3.95 -3.73 -13.39
N MET A 241 3.32 -3.59 -14.57
CA MET A 241 4.03 -3.51 -15.85
C MET A 241 4.82 -2.20 -15.98
N ALA A 242 4.26 -1.08 -15.51
CA ALA A 242 4.90 0.22 -15.58
C ALA A 242 6.14 0.31 -14.69
N GLU A 243 6.05 -0.17 -13.44
CA GLU A 243 7.19 -0.19 -12.50
C GLU A 243 8.34 -1.10 -12.99
N GLU A 244 8.03 -2.12 -13.79
CA GLU A 244 9.03 -3.00 -14.39
C GLU A 244 9.52 -2.49 -15.77
N GLY A 245 9.08 -1.31 -16.20
CA GLY A 245 9.52 -0.64 -17.43
C GLY A 245 8.96 -1.23 -18.73
N GLU A 246 7.92 -2.08 -18.64
CA GLU A 246 7.25 -2.64 -19.82
C GLU A 246 6.18 -1.71 -20.39
N LEU A 247 5.69 -0.78 -19.56
CA LEU A 247 4.82 0.33 -19.94
C LEU A 247 5.43 1.63 -19.41
N PRO A 248 5.18 2.79 -20.05
CA PRO A 248 5.47 4.07 -19.42
C PRO A 248 4.63 4.21 -18.15
N THR A 249 5.18 4.83 -17.11
CA THR A 249 4.37 5.30 -15.98
C THR A 249 3.40 6.39 -16.47
N LEU A 250 2.30 6.61 -15.73
CA LEU A 250 1.36 7.68 -16.06
C LEU A 250 2.04 9.05 -16.14
N GLN A 251 3.03 9.30 -15.26
CA GLN A 251 3.80 10.54 -15.27
C GLN A 251 4.63 10.70 -16.55
N GLU A 252 5.31 9.64 -16.97
CA GLU A 252 6.08 9.64 -18.23
C GLU A 252 5.15 9.81 -19.44
N PHE A 253 4.01 9.11 -19.46
CA PHE A 253 3.02 9.23 -20.52
C PHE A 253 2.46 10.66 -20.62
N CYS A 254 2.12 11.29 -19.49
CA CYS A 254 1.71 12.69 -19.48
C CYS A 254 2.83 13.60 -20.00
N ALA A 255 4.07 13.42 -19.53
CA ALA A 255 5.20 14.26 -19.95
C ALA A 255 5.53 14.17 -21.46
N THR A 256 5.14 13.08 -22.13
CA THR A 256 5.30 12.92 -23.59
C THR A 256 4.11 13.39 -24.40
N ASN A 257 2.92 13.48 -23.81
CA ASN A 257 1.66 13.77 -24.51
C ASN A 257 0.99 15.09 -24.07
N SER A 258 1.57 15.83 -23.12
CA SER A 258 1.07 17.16 -22.78
C SER A 258 1.27 18.13 -23.96
N PRO A 259 0.24 18.94 -24.30
CA PRO A 259 0.26 19.85 -25.46
C PRO A 259 1.25 21.02 -25.35
N ASP A 260 1.91 21.22 -24.20
CA ASP A 260 2.88 22.30 -23.96
C ASP A 260 4.33 21.97 -24.36
N LYS A 261 4.53 21.20 -25.44
CA LYS A 261 5.85 20.99 -26.09
C LYS A 261 5.83 21.38 -27.56
#